data_AF-A0A8T5BCM9-F1
#
_entry.id   AF-A0A8T5BCM9-F1
#
_cell.length_a   1.000
_cell.length_b   1.000
_cell.length_c   1.000
_cell.angle_alpha   90.00
_cell.angle_beta   90.00
_cell.angle_gamma   90.00
#
_symmetry.space_group_name_H-M   'P 1'
#
loop_
_entity.id
_entity.type
_entity.pdbx_description
1 polymer ?
#
loop_
_entity_poly.entity_id
_entity_poly.type
_entity_poly.pdbx_seq_one_letter_code
_entity_poly.pdbx_strand_id
1 'polypeptide(L)'
;RRYFYVNPLADRGRHRRQEWFYCACCPPNIARLIASLPGYFYSTSDNGIWIHLYAGSEAHVKLGDNEVTLLQETNYPWNGEIDIMVNPKKEDVFSMYIRVPGWCREAKISVNEEKLEGKLQPGRYVEINRLWRSGDKINLSLAMPIDRIISHPHVAENNGKVALKRGPIVYCLEGADNPGFDVWDVVLPDGAPLNAEYAPDMLGGIVTIRGEALAADSEKFGRRLYAPKADVKYEMRRVKFTAIPYYAWANREEDPMTVWIKSI
;
A
#
# COMPACT_ATOMS: atom_id res chain seq x y z
N ARG A 1 -11.24 -2.56 -20.94
CA ARG A 1 -10.14 -3.11 -20.09
C ARG A 1 -8.85 -2.58 -20.66
N ARG A 2 -8.10 -1.75 -19.92
CA ARG A 2 -6.85 -1.11 -20.41
C ARG A 2 -5.69 -1.48 -19.49
N TYR A 3 -4.48 -1.56 -20.04
CA TYR A 3 -3.27 -2.05 -19.38
C TYR A 3 -2.10 -1.10 -19.59
N PHE A 4 -1.17 -1.11 -18.64
CA PHE A 4 0.16 -0.54 -18.84
C PHE A 4 1.16 -1.63 -19.22
N TYR A 5 2.07 -1.32 -20.15
CA TYR A 5 3.27 -2.11 -20.37
C TYR A 5 4.40 -1.63 -19.43
N VAL A 6 4.65 -0.33 -19.41
CA VAL A 6 5.59 0.34 -18.51
C VAL A 6 4.81 0.97 -17.36
N ASN A 7 5.31 0.85 -16.13
CA ASN A 7 4.70 1.42 -14.91
C ASN A 7 5.63 2.51 -14.36
N PRO A 8 5.53 3.77 -14.85
CA PRO A 8 6.40 4.86 -14.40
C PRO A 8 6.05 5.32 -12.98
N LEU A 9 7.02 5.90 -12.27
CA LEU A 9 6.83 6.56 -10.96
C LEU A 9 6.60 8.07 -11.07
N ALA A 10 6.68 8.62 -12.28
CA ALA A 10 6.33 9.98 -12.62
C ALA A 10 5.91 10.06 -14.09
N ASP A 11 4.89 10.85 -14.40
CA ASP A 11 4.37 11.05 -15.75
C ASP A 11 3.92 12.50 -15.96
N ARG A 12 3.95 12.95 -17.21
CA ARG A 12 3.55 14.30 -17.64
C ARG A 12 2.20 14.30 -18.38
N GLY A 13 1.33 13.34 -18.09
CA GLY A 13 0.00 13.20 -18.71
C GLY A 13 -0.02 12.34 -19.97
N ARG A 14 1.14 11.88 -20.46
CA ARG A 14 1.25 11.27 -21.80
C ARG A 14 1.23 9.74 -21.77
N HIS A 15 1.58 9.12 -20.64
CA HIS A 15 1.65 7.68 -20.55
C HIS A 15 0.31 7.11 -20.07
N ARG A 16 -0.47 6.51 -20.97
CA ARG A 16 -1.82 6.01 -20.68
C ARG A 16 -2.00 4.53 -20.92
N ARG A 17 -2.94 3.94 -20.17
CA ARG A 17 -3.29 2.52 -20.33
C ARG A 17 -3.93 2.33 -21.70
N GLN A 18 -3.54 1.28 -22.39
CA GLN A 18 -4.08 0.92 -23.71
C GLN A 18 -4.82 -0.41 -23.64
N GLU A 19 -5.80 -0.62 -24.51
CA GLU A 19 -6.55 -1.88 -24.53
C GLU A 19 -5.66 -3.06 -24.88
N TRP A 20 -4.71 -2.85 -25.78
CA TRP A 20 -3.80 -3.88 -26.26
C TRP A 20 -2.46 -3.29 -26.69
N PHE A 21 -1.47 -4.15 -26.84
CA PHE A 21 -0.14 -3.82 -27.36
C PHE A 21 0.21 -4.81 -28.47
N TYR A 22 1.04 -4.40 -29.43
CA TYR A 22 1.55 -5.33 -30.44
C TYR A 22 2.29 -6.51 -29.78
N CYS A 23 3.14 -6.22 -28.78
CA CYS A 23 3.68 -7.22 -27.87
C CYS A 23 2.78 -7.33 -26.62
N ALA A 24 1.81 -8.25 -26.65
CA ALA A 24 0.78 -8.36 -25.62
C ALA A 24 1.14 -9.33 -24.48
N CYS A 25 2.34 -9.26 -23.93
CA CYS A 25 2.67 -10.10 -22.77
C CYS A 25 1.96 -9.63 -21.48
N CYS A 26 1.69 -8.33 -21.33
CA CYS A 26 1.11 -7.77 -20.09
C CYS A 26 -0.33 -8.24 -19.80
N PRO A 27 -1.29 -8.13 -20.74
CA PRO A 27 -2.68 -8.53 -20.47
C PRO A 27 -2.85 -9.99 -19.98
N PRO A 28 -2.30 -11.02 -20.67
CA PRO A 28 -2.44 -12.41 -20.22
C PRO A 28 -1.62 -12.69 -18.95
N ASN A 29 -0.47 -12.04 -18.75
CA ASN A 29 0.32 -12.22 -17.53
C ASN A 29 -0.37 -11.68 -16.27
N ILE A 30 -1.05 -10.54 -16.37
CA ILE A 30 -1.86 -10.01 -15.27
C ILE A 30 -3.05 -10.93 -15.02
N ALA A 31 -3.73 -11.39 -16.08
CA ALA A 31 -4.88 -12.27 -15.95
C ALA A 31 -4.53 -13.58 -15.22
N ARG A 32 -3.44 -14.27 -15.61
CA ARG A 32 -3.01 -15.50 -14.92
C ARG A 32 -2.60 -15.24 -13.48
N LEU A 33 -1.93 -14.11 -13.18
CA LEU A 33 -1.52 -13.78 -11.83
C LEU A 33 -2.74 -13.59 -10.92
N ILE A 34 -3.71 -12.78 -11.36
CA ILE A 34 -4.96 -12.55 -10.61
C ILE A 34 -5.73 -13.85 -10.41
N ALA A 35 -5.82 -14.68 -11.45
CA ALA A 35 -6.48 -15.99 -11.34
C ALA A 35 -5.78 -16.93 -10.35
N SER A 36 -4.45 -16.86 -10.25
CA SER A 36 -3.64 -17.66 -9.31
C SER A 36 -3.50 -17.04 -7.91
N LEU A 37 -3.94 -15.80 -7.70
CA LEU A 37 -3.70 -15.03 -6.49
C LEU A 37 -4.14 -15.74 -5.19
N PRO A 38 -5.28 -16.47 -5.12
CA PRO A 38 -5.65 -17.21 -3.92
C PRO A 38 -4.58 -18.21 -3.45
N GLY A 39 -3.81 -18.80 -4.37
CA GLY A 39 -2.73 -19.74 -4.05
C GLY A 39 -1.50 -19.11 -3.37
N TYR A 40 -1.43 -17.78 -3.26
CA TYR A 40 -0.35 -17.06 -2.58
C TYR A 40 -0.69 -16.69 -1.13
N PHE A 41 -1.92 -16.92 -0.69
CA PHE A 41 -2.36 -16.48 0.63
C PHE A 41 -1.81 -17.37 1.75
N TYR A 42 -1.69 -18.66 1.48
CA TYR A 42 -1.38 -19.66 2.50
C TYR A 42 -0.34 -20.64 1.98
N SER A 43 0.45 -21.20 2.89
CA SER A 43 1.19 -22.44 2.65
C SER A 43 1.11 -23.35 3.86
N THR A 44 1.51 -24.60 3.68
CA THR A 44 1.59 -25.59 4.75
C THR A 44 3.02 -26.06 4.92
N SER A 45 3.31 -26.46 6.15
CA SER A 45 4.52 -27.19 6.54
C SER A 45 4.10 -28.37 7.40
N ASP A 46 5.02 -29.30 7.69
CA ASP A 46 4.74 -30.43 8.56
C ASP A 46 4.19 -30.00 9.94
N ASN A 47 4.59 -28.81 10.41
CA ASN A 47 4.28 -28.30 11.74
C ASN A 47 3.07 -27.34 11.79
N GLY A 48 2.45 -27.00 10.65
CA GLY A 48 1.34 -26.04 10.65
C GLY A 48 1.09 -25.25 9.37
N ILE A 49 0.25 -24.22 9.50
CA ILE A 49 -0.25 -23.39 8.41
C ILE A 49 0.38 -21.99 8.48
N TRP A 50 0.80 -21.47 7.33
CA TRP A 50 1.41 -20.15 7.19
C TRP A 50 0.44 -19.20 6.50
N ILE A 51 0.24 -18.02 7.08
CA ILE A 51 -0.60 -16.96 6.51
C ILE A 51 0.30 -15.86 5.96
N HIS A 52 0.29 -15.71 4.64
CA HIS A 52 1.13 -14.76 3.90
C HIS A 52 0.37 -13.50 3.50
N LEU A 53 -0.87 -13.59 3.02
CA LEU A 53 -1.62 -12.43 2.56
C LEU A 53 -2.91 -12.26 3.35
N TYR A 54 -3.31 -11.00 3.52
CA TYR A 54 -4.50 -10.59 4.26
C TYR A 54 -5.52 -10.01 3.28
N ALA A 55 -6.66 -10.68 3.16
CA ALA A 55 -7.88 -10.19 2.51
C ALA A 55 -9.04 -11.08 2.99
N GLY A 56 -10.28 -10.66 2.77
CA GLY A 56 -11.44 -11.52 3.00
C GLY A 56 -11.31 -12.83 2.21
N SER A 57 -11.29 -13.97 2.90
CA SER A 57 -11.06 -15.27 2.25
C SER A 57 -11.53 -16.45 3.09
N GLU A 58 -11.92 -17.54 2.43
CA GLU A 58 -12.14 -18.86 3.02
C GLU A 58 -11.15 -19.85 2.41
N ALA A 59 -10.45 -20.62 3.24
CA ALA A 59 -9.48 -21.61 2.81
C ALA A 59 -9.69 -22.94 3.53
N HIS A 60 -9.77 -24.03 2.77
CA HIS A 60 -9.77 -25.41 3.29
C HIS A 60 -8.37 -25.99 3.15
N VAL A 61 -7.70 -26.19 4.28
CA VAL A 61 -6.28 -26.58 4.32
C VAL A 61 -6.16 -27.98 4.90
N LYS A 62 -5.58 -28.90 4.14
CA LYS A 62 -5.23 -30.24 4.66
C LYS A 62 -3.94 -30.14 5.47
N LEU A 63 -3.98 -30.61 6.72
CA LEU A 63 -2.83 -30.68 7.62
C LEU A 63 -2.76 -32.08 8.21
N GLY A 64 -1.84 -32.91 7.69
CA GLY A 64 -1.81 -34.34 8.01
C GLY A 64 -3.11 -35.04 7.62
N ASP A 65 -3.73 -35.72 8.58
CA ASP A 65 -5.04 -36.37 8.45
C ASP A 65 -6.22 -35.47 8.85
N ASN A 66 -5.94 -34.21 9.20
CA ASN A 66 -6.93 -33.22 9.57
C ASN A 66 -7.19 -32.24 8.40
N GLU A 67 -8.36 -31.61 8.44
CA GLU A 67 -8.76 -30.55 7.52
C GLU A 67 -9.13 -29.34 8.34
N VAL A 68 -8.53 -28.20 8.05
CA VAL A 68 -8.70 -26.95 8.79
C VAL A 68 -9.28 -25.90 7.85
N THR A 69 -10.48 -25.42 8.17
CA THR A 69 -11.07 -24.27 7.49
C THR A 69 -10.61 -22.99 8.19
N LEU A 70 -10.06 -22.06 7.41
CA LEU A 70 -9.68 -20.72 7.85
C LEU A 70 -10.59 -19.69 7.19
N LEU A 71 -11.20 -18.82 8.01
CA LEU A 71 -11.97 -17.67 7.52
C LEU A 71 -11.24 -16.40 7.93
N GLN A 72 -10.88 -15.55 6.96
CA GLN A 72 -10.37 -14.21 7.19
C GLN A 72 -11.46 -13.18 6.92
N GLU A 73 -11.67 -12.28 7.88
CA GLU A 73 -12.52 -11.10 7.75
C GLU A 73 -11.68 -9.85 7.99
N THR A 74 -11.60 -8.97 7.00
CA THR A 74 -10.79 -7.75 7.08
C THR A 74 -11.14 -6.76 5.97
N ASN A 75 -10.91 -5.47 6.23
CA ASN A 75 -10.90 -4.43 5.20
C ASN A 75 -9.46 -4.10 4.74
N TYR A 76 -8.48 -4.95 5.01
CA TYR A 76 -7.13 -4.85 4.46
C TYR A 76 -7.22 -4.71 2.92
N PRO A 77 -6.52 -3.74 2.28
CA PRO A 77 -5.41 -2.95 2.81
C PRO A 77 -5.80 -1.59 3.43
N TRP A 78 -7.08 -1.31 3.66
CA TRP A 78 -7.57 -0.01 4.14
C TRP A 78 -7.50 0.14 5.66
N ASN A 79 -7.64 -0.94 6.40
CA ASN A 79 -7.33 -0.99 7.82
C ASN A 79 -6.42 -2.19 8.13
N GLY A 80 -5.86 -2.18 9.33
CA GLY A 80 -4.96 -3.23 9.81
C GLY A 80 -5.62 -4.19 10.78
N GLU A 81 -6.95 -4.28 10.82
CA GLU A 81 -7.66 -5.22 11.68
C GLU A 81 -8.01 -6.46 10.84
N ILE A 82 -7.53 -7.62 11.28
CA ILE A 82 -7.71 -8.91 10.62
C ILE A 82 -8.23 -9.91 11.64
N ASP A 83 -9.43 -10.40 11.40
CA ASP A 83 -10.03 -11.47 12.19
C ASP A 83 -9.88 -12.79 11.44
N ILE A 84 -9.37 -13.81 12.12
CA ILE A 84 -9.09 -15.13 11.54
C ILE A 84 -9.79 -16.17 12.40
N MET A 85 -10.82 -16.82 11.87
CA MET A 85 -11.45 -17.97 12.51
C MET A 85 -10.77 -19.26 12.07
N VAL A 86 -10.48 -20.12 13.05
CA VAL A 86 -9.84 -21.43 12.85
C VAL A 86 -10.85 -22.52 13.15
N ASN A 87 -11.13 -23.36 12.16
CA ASN A 87 -12.12 -24.43 12.24
C ASN A 87 -11.50 -25.77 11.81
N PRO A 88 -10.75 -26.43 12.70
CA PRO A 88 -10.26 -27.77 12.43
C PRO A 88 -11.41 -28.78 12.53
N LYS A 89 -11.43 -29.77 11.63
CA LYS A 89 -12.45 -30.83 11.60
C LYS A 89 -12.38 -31.74 12.82
N LYS A 90 -11.18 -31.89 13.39
CA LYS A 90 -10.91 -32.53 14.68
C LYS A 90 -10.02 -31.61 15.50
N GLU A 91 -10.25 -31.50 16.81
CA GLU A 91 -9.32 -30.76 17.68
C GLU A 91 -7.91 -31.34 17.55
N ASP A 92 -6.92 -30.47 17.34
CA ASP A 92 -5.55 -30.89 17.06
C ASP A 92 -4.54 -29.81 17.46
N VAL A 93 -3.31 -30.24 17.74
CA VAL A 93 -2.20 -29.35 18.10
C VAL A 93 -1.38 -29.04 16.85
N PHE A 94 -1.38 -27.78 16.43
CA PHE A 94 -0.55 -27.34 15.32
C PHE A 94 -0.20 -25.86 15.43
N SER A 95 0.71 -25.43 14.57
CA SER A 95 1.20 -24.05 14.54
C SER A 95 0.46 -23.22 13.52
N MET A 96 0.09 -22.00 13.92
CA MET A 96 -0.30 -20.94 12.99
C MET A 96 0.84 -19.95 12.88
N TYR A 97 1.41 -19.78 11.69
CA TYR A 97 2.47 -18.81 11.41
C TYR A 97 1.86 -17.55 10.80
N ILE A 98 1.77 -16.48 11.59
CA ILE A 98 1.16 -15.21 11.19
C ILE A 98 2.23 -14.22 10.75
N ARG A 99 2.16 -13.72 9.51
CA ARG A 99 3.16 -12.76 9.00
C ARG A 99 2.99 -11.36 9.61
N VAL A 100 3.97 -10.87 10.34
CA VAL A 100 4.04 -9.44 10.68
C VAL A 100 4.70 -8.70 9.51
N PRO A 101 3.98 -7.82 8.78
CA PRO A 101 4.57 -7.15 7.62
C PRO A 101 5.77 -6.30 8.00
N GLY A 102 6.81 -6.27 7.15
CA GLY A 102 8.03 -5.49 7.42
C GLY A 102 7.81 -3.98 7.56
N TRP A 103 6.68 -3.45 7.06
CA TRP A 103 6.29 -2.05 7.25
C TRP A 103 5.63 -1.78 8.61
N CYS A 104 5.11 -2.80 9.30
CA CYS A 104 4.34 -2.62 10.51
C CYS A 104 5.26 -2.63 11.73
N ARG A 105 5.40 -1.48 12.41
CA ARG A 105 6.24 -1.33 13.61
C ARG A 105 5.52 -1.73 14.90
N GLU A 106 4.20 -1.63 14.90
CA GLU A 106 3.35 -1.96 16.05
C GLU A 106 2.27 -2.92 15.60
N ALA A 107 2.44 -4.19 15.96
CA ALA A 107 1.47 -5.24 15.73
C ALA A 107 1.04 -5.84 17.08
N LYS A 108 -0.24 -6.25 17.17
CA LYS A 108 -0.81 -6.94 18.33
C LYS A 108 -1.55 -8.17 17.82
N ILE A 109 -1.41 -9.27 18.55
CA ILE A 109 -2.14 -10.51 18.29
C ILE A 109 -2.84 -10.94 19.58
N SER A 110 -4.09 -11.36 19.46
CA SER A 110 -4.81 -12.09 20.51
C SER A 110 -5.41 -13.38 19.95
N VAL A 111 -5.53 -14.39 20.81
CA VAL A 111 -6.24 -15.63 20.51
C VAL A 111 -7.34 -15.79 21.55
N ASN A 112 -8.61 -15.85 21.11
CA ASN A 112 -9.77 -15.86 21.99
C ASN A 112 -9.71 -14.76 23.05
N GLU A 113 -9.44 -13.52 22.61
CA GLU A 113 -9.29 -12.31 23.45
C GLU A 113 -8.05 -12.27 24.37
N GLU A 114 -7.33 -13.38 24.52
CA GLU A 114 -6.07 -13.42 25.27
C GLU A 114 -4.93 -12.89 24.41
N LYS A 115 -4.29 -11.81 24.86
CA LYS A 115 -3.17 -11.18 24.14
C LYS A 115 -1.95 -12.08 24.19
N LEU A 116 -1.30 -12.26 23.04
CA LEU A 116 0.01 -12.88 22.99
C LEU A 116 1.04 -11.91 23.59
N GLU A 117 1.78 -12.37 24.59
CA GLU A 117 2.82 -11.57 25.24
C GLU A 117 4.08 -11.45 24.34
N GLY A 118 4.79 -10.34 24.50
CA GLY A 118 6.05 -10.07 23.81
C GLY A 118 5.94 -9.10 22.64
N LYS A 119 7.10 -8.61 22.19
CA LYS A 119 7.18 -7.69 21.04
C LYS A 119 7.22 -8.50 19.75
N LEU A 120 6.23 -8.27 18.88
CA LEU A 120 6.20 -8.83 17.54
C LEU A 120 7.21 -8.10 16.64
N GLN A 121 8.01 -8.84 15.89
CA GLN A 121 9.09 -8.27 15.08
C GLN A 121 8.63 -8.02 13.63
N PRO A 122 8.83 -6.81 13.08
CA PRO A 122 8.52 -6.53 11.68
C PRO A 122 9.27 -7.46 10.72
N GLY A 123 8.59 -7.96 9.69
CA GLY A 123 9.19 -8.78 8.64
C GLY A 123 9.42 -10.24 9.04
N ARG A 124 8.84 -10.69 10.16
CA ARG A 124 8.92 -12.07 10.66
C ARG A 124 7.55 -12.70 10.77
N TYR A 125 7.54 -14.03 10.89
CA TYR A 125 6.36 -14.77 11.28
C TYR A 125 6.33 -14.92 12.80
N VAL A 126 5.12 -14.88 13.36
CA VAL A 126 4.83 -15.21 14.75
C VAL A 126 4.21 -16.59 14.75
N GLU A 127 4.81 -17.52 15.47
CA GLU A 127 4.30 -18.87 15.65
C GLU A 127 3.32 -18.90 16.83
N ILE A 128 2.13 -19.44 16.59
CA ILE A 128 1.13 -19.74 17.62
C ILE A 128 0.90 -21.24 17.61
N ASN A 129 1.63 -21.97 18.46
CA ASN A 129 1.48 -23.40 18.63
C ASN A 129 0.56 -23.71 19.81
N ARG A 130 -0.60 -24.32 19.55
CA ARG A 130 -1.59 -24.69 20.58
C ARG A 130 -2.54 -25.77 20.09
N LEU A 131 -3.34 -26.30 21.00
CA LEU A 131 -4.55 -27.05 20.66
C LEU A 131 -5.58 -26.06 20.08
N TRP A 132 -6.00 -26.33 18.84
CA TRP A 132 -7.03 -25.57 18.15
C TRP A 132 -8.37 -26.29 18.20
N ARG A 133 -9.43 -25.54 18.47
CA ARG A 133 -10.83 -25.99 18.44
C ARG A 133 -11.61 -25.22 17.40
N SER A 134 -12.71 -25.81 16.92
CA SER A 134 -13.59 -25.11 16.00
C SER A 134 -14.16 -23.85 16.65
N GLY A 135 -14.05 -22.73 15.96
CA GLY A 135 -14.49 -21.42 16.42
C GLY A 135 -13.43 -20.62 17.16
N ASP A 136 -12.21 -21.14 17.33
CA ASP A 136 -11.09 -20.34 17.85
C ASP A 136 -10.83 -19.15 16.93
N LYS A 137 -10.53 -18.00 17.53
CA LYS A 137 -10.31 -16.73 16.82
C LYS A 137 -8.95 -16.17 17.10
N ILE A 138 -8.26 -15.76 16.05
CA ILE A 138 -7.06 -14.94 16.10
C ILE A 138 -7.45 -13.53 15.64
N ASN A 139 -7.20 -12.52 16.45
CA ASN A 139 -7.31 -11.12 16.03
C ASN A 139 -5.89 -10.56 15.85
N LEU A 140 -5.61 -10.02 14.67
CA LEU A 140 -4.35 -9.34 14.35
C LEU A 140 -4.67 -7.86 14.10
N SER A 141 -4.05 -6.99 14.89
CA SER A 141 -4.08 -5.54 14.70
C SER A 141 -2.71 -5.05 14.24
N LEU A 142 -2.66 -4.42 13.08
CA LEU A 142 -1.48 -3.85 12.45
C LEU A 142 -1.62 -2.32 12.40
N ALA A 143 -0.78 -1.59 13.14
CA ALA A 143 -0.78 -0.13 13.05
C ALA A 143 -0.41 0.31 11.63
N MET A 144 -1.28 1.11 10.98
CA MET A 144 -1.09 1.65 9.63
C MET A 144 -0.98 3.19 9.64
N PRO A 145 0.11 3.75 10.21
CA PRO A 145 0.37 5.18 10.10
C PRO A 145 0.69 5.56 8.64
N ILE A 146 0.66 6.86 8.36
CA ILE A 146 1.20 7.40 7.12
C ILE A 146 2.72 7.52 7.30
N ASP A 147 3.46 6.72 6.56
CA ASP A 147 4.91 6.72 6.54
C ASP A 147 5.43 7.62 5.42
N ARG A 148 6.48 8.37 5.76
CA ARG A 148 7.34 9.12 4.85
C ARG A 148 8.56 8.26 4.53
N ILE A 149 8.64 7.78 3.29
CA ILE A 149 9.71 6.88 2.83
C ILE A 149 10.77 7.69 2.10
N ILE A 150 12.01 7.59 2.56
CA ILE A 150 13.20 8.12 1.88
C ILE A 150 14.00 6.98 1.24
N SER A 151 14.73 7.30 0.17
CA SER A 151 15.66 6.35 -0.46
C SER A 151 17.04 6.38 0.19
N HIS A 152 17.84 5.35 -0.08
CA HIS A 152 19.27 5.42 0.18
C HIS A 152 19.89 6.63 -0.56
N PRO A 153 20.87 7.37 -0.01
CA PRO A 153 21.45 8.57 -0.63
C PRO A 153 22.09 8.37 -2.02
N HIS A 154 22.42 7.13 -2.37
CA HIS A 154 22.96 6.78 -3.70
C HIS A 154 21.88 6.64 -4.78
N VAL A 155 20.59 6.70 -4.42
CA VAL A 155 19.49 6.80 -5.39
C VAL A 155 19.34 8.27 -5.77
N ALA A 156 20.21 8.74 -6.66
CA ALA A 156 20.39 10.16 -6.96
C ALA A 156 19.10 10.86 -7.41
N GLU A 157 18.24 10.16 -8.14
CA GLU A 157 16.96 10.65 -8.67
C GLU A 157 15.95 10.99 -7.57
N ASN A 158 16.14 10.43 -6.38
CA ASN A 158 15.26 10.60 -5.22
C ASN A 158 15.89 11.44 -4.11
N ASN A 159 17.08 12.02 -4.32
CA ASN A 159 17.70 12.91 -3.36
C ASN A 159 16.80 14.12 -3.07
N GLY A 160 16.60 14.40 -1.77
CA GLY A 160 15.68 15.45 -1.32
C GLY A 160 14.21 15.16 -1.63
N LYS A 161 13.83 13.89 -1.82
CA LYS A 161 12.44 13.49 -2.05
C LYS A 161 11.94 12.47 -1.04
N VAL A 162 10.63 12.42 -0.89
CA VAL A 162 9.89 11.51 -0.03
C VAL A 162 8.74 10.88 -0.81
N ALA A 163 8.47 9.59 -0.56
CA ALA A 163 7.26 8.92 -1.01
C ALA A 163 6.33 8.69 0.18
N LEU A 164 5.02 8.81 -0.04
CA LEU A 164 4.02 8.51 0.99
C LEU A 164 3.58 7.05 0.89
N LYS A 165 3.49 6.39 2.04
CA LYS A 165 3.05 5.00 2.15
C LYS A 165 2.12 4.85 3.34
N ARG A 166 1.09 4.01 3.21
CA ARG A 166 0.26 3.58 4.35
C ARG A 166 -0.02 2.09 4.23
N GLY A 167 0.35 1.34 5.26
CA GLY A 167 0.27 -0.13 5.20
C GLY A 167 1.09 -0.67 4.01
N PRO A 168 0.52 -1.56 3.18
CA PRO A 168 1.23 -2.08 2.00
C PRO A 168 1.20 -1.13 0.78
N ILE A 169 0.46 -0.02 0.83
CA ILE A 169 0.14 0.81 -0.34
C ILE A 169 1.05 2.05 -0.41
N VAL A 170 1.72 2.21 -1.55
CA VAL A 170 2.42 3.44 -1.94
C VAL A 170 1.43 4.40 -2.60
N TYR A 171 1.59 5.69 -2.34
CA TYR A 171 0.72 6.75 -2.83
C TYR A 171 1.41 7.63 -3.87
N CYS A 172 0.61 8.32 -4.70
CA CYS A 172 1.07 9.31 -5.66
C CYS A 172 0.14 10.54 -5.68
N LEU A 173 0.66 11.66 -6.18
CA LEU A 173 -0.13 12.84 -6.54
C LEU A 173 -0.49 12.76 -8.02
N GLU A 174 -1.76 13.03 -8.35
CA GLU A 174 -2.26 13.13 -9.72
C GLU A 174 -2.94 14.50 -9.92
N GLY A 175 -2.75 15.15 -11.07
CA GLY A 175 -3.30 16.49 -11.32
C GLY A 175 -4.82 16.58 -11.15
N ALA A 176 -5.55 15.52 -11.47
CA ALA A 176 -7.00 15.43 -11.31
C ALA A 176 -7.50 15.70 -9.88
N ASP A 177 -6.67 15.41 -8.87
CA ASP A 177 -6.97 15.65 -7.45
C ASP A 177 -6.39 16.95 -6.89
N ASN A 178 -5.53 17.60 -7.67
CA ASN A 178 -4.67 18.67 -7.23
C ASN A 178 -4.76 19.86 -8.22
N PRO A 179 -5.98 20.40 -8.47
CA PRO A 179 -6.16 21.47 -9.43
C PRO A 179 -5.49 22.76 -8.95
N GLY A 180 -5.01 23.54 -9.92
CA GLY A 180 -4.47 24.86 -9.69
C GLY A 180 -2.97 24.90 -9.40
N PHE A 181 -2.25 23.79 -9.36
CA PHE A 181 -0.78 23.72 -9.34
C PHE A 181 -0.28 22.46 -10.05
N ASP A 182 0.99 22.45 -10.46
CA ASP A 182 1.63 21.23 -11.00
C ASP A 182 2.09 20.33 -9.85
N VAL A 183 1.68 19.06 -9.85
CA VAL A 183 2.09 18.09 -8.82
C VAL A 183 3.60 17.85 -8.79
N TRP A 184 4.34 18.15 -9.86
CA TRP A 184 5.80 18.10 -9.90
C TRP A 184 6.48 19.28 -9.19
N ASP A 185 5.74 20.36 -8.93
CA ASP A 185 6.20 21.55 -8.23
C ASP A 185 5.93 21.49 -6.72
N VAL A 186 5.30 20.41 -6.25
CA VAL A 186 5.01 20.19 -4.83
C VAL A 186 6.28 19.89 -4.05
N VAL A 187 6.37 20.57 -2.90
CA VAL A 187 7.36 20.38 -1.85
C VAL A 187 6.62 20.14 -0.54
N LEU A 188 6.85 18.98 0.07
CA LEU A 188 6.18 18.56 1.28
C LEU A 188 7.10 18.80 2.50
N PRO A 189 6.75 19.73 3.41
CA PRO A 189 7.53 19.91 4.64
C PRO A 189 7.52 18.65 5.49
N ASP A 190 8.65 18.30 6.12
CA ASP A 190 8.84 17.06 6.88
C ASP A 190 7.83 16.92 8.04
N GLY A 191 7.52 18.03 8.72
CA GLY A 191 6.55 18.07 9.83
C GLY A 191 5.10 18.33 9.43
N ALA A 192 4.78 18.42 8.13
CA ALA A 192 3.42 18.72 7.71
C ALA A 192 2.46 17.58 8.14
N PRO A 193 1.35 17.89 8.83
CA PRO A 193 0.38 16.88 9.25
C PRO A 193 -0.32 16.26 8.04
N LEU A 194 -0.50 14.95 8.09
CA LEU A 194 -1.13 14.16 7.03
C LEU A 194 -2.29 13.37 7.63
N ASN A 195 -3.41 13.33 6.91
CA ASN A 195 -4.60 12.60 7.32
C ASN A 195 -4.97 11.56 6.27
N ALA A 196 -5.29 10.35 6.71
CA ALA A 196 -5.79 9.29 5.86
C ALA A 196 -7.30 9.16 6.02
N GLU A 197 -8.04 9.15 4.90
CA GLU A 197 -9.50 9.12 4.91
C GLU A 197 -10.03 8.16 3.83
N TYR A 198 -10.97 7.29 4.22
CA TYR A 198 -11.63 6.38 3.28
C TYR A 198 -12.65 7.14 2.43
N ALA A 199 -12.50 7.07 1.11
CA ALA A 199 -13.35 7.69 0.11
C ALA A 199 -14.07 6.57 -0.69
N PRO A 200 -15.30 6.17 -0.28
CA PRO A 200 -16.01 5.04 -0.90
C PRO A 200 -16.38 5.28 -2.36
N ASP A 201 -16.70 6.53 -2.72
CA ASP A 201 -17.16 6.90 -4.06
C ASP A 201 -16.03 7.22 -5.03
N MET A 202 -14.77 7.11 -4.58
CA MET A 202 -13.59 7.43 -5.37
C MET A 202 -12.86 6.17 -5.80
N LEU A 203 -12.68 5.99 -7.12
CA LEU A 203 -11.83 4.93 -7.69
C LEU A 203 -12.13 3.51 -7.16
N GLY A 204 -13.41 3.22 -6.88
CA GLY A 204 -13.86 1.92 -6.37
C GLY A 204 -13.67 1.72 -4.86
N GLY A 205 -13.49 2.80 -4.09
CA GLY A 205 -13.31 2.75 -2.64
C GLY A 205 -11.83 2.67 -2.27
N ILE A 206 -11.24 3.82 -1.96
CA ILE A 206 -9.81 3.93 -1.60
C ILE A 206 -9.62 4.73 -0.32
N VAL A 207 -8.52 4.52 0.37
CA VAL A 207 -8.04 5.49 1.37
C VAL A 207 -7.19 6.53 0.65
N THR A 208 -7.52 7.81 0.79
CA THR A 208 -6.73 8.96 0.33
C THR A 208 -5.82 9.48 1.45
N ILE A 209 -4.73 10.16 1.10
CA ILE A 209 -3.91 10.92 2.05
C ILE A 209 -4.01 12.40 1.69
N ARG A 210 -4.38 13.24 2.67
CA ARG A 210 -4.57 14.67 2.50
C ARG A 210 -3.66 15.46 3.43
N GLY A 211 -3.21 16.63 2.99
CA GLY A 211 -2.38 17.51 3.78
C GLY A 211 -2.17 18.87 3.15
N GLU A 212 -1.38 19.70 3.82
CA GLU A 212 -0.86 20.96 3.28
C GLU A 212 0.59 20.80 2.86
N ALA A 213 0.93 21.38 1.72
CA ALA A 213 2.27 21.41 1.16
C ALA A 213 2.58 22.80 0.60
N LEU A 214 3.76 22.96 0.04
CA LEU A 214 4.14 24.11 -0.75
C LEU A 214 4.16 23.73 -2.23
N ALA A 215 3.79 24.64 -3.11
CA ALA A 215 4.02 24.50 -4.55
C ALA A 215 4.82 25.70 -5.05
N ALA A 216 5.86 25.42 -5.82
CA ALA A 216 6.64 26.46 -6.47
C ALA A 216 5.79 27.18 -7.53
N ASP A 217 5.87 28.52 -7.55
CA ASP A 217 5.29 29.31 -8.63
C ASP A 217 6.26 29.35 -9.83
N SER A 218 6.04 28.46 -10.79
CA SER A 218 6.83 28.37 -12.00
C SER A 218 6.46 29.43 -13.06
N GLU A 219 5.35 30.17 -12.90
CA GLU A 219 4.93 31.18 -13.88
C GLU A 219 5.94 32.34 -13.97
N LYS A 220 6.62 32.66 -12.86
CA LYS A 220 7.66 33.71 -12.80
C LYS A 220 8.87 33.42 -13.69
N PHE A 221 9.12 32.15 -14.01
CA PHE A 221 10.19 31.77 -14.93
C PHE A 221 9.82 32.03 -16.40
N GLY A 222 8.53 32.07 -16.75
CA GLY A 222 8.07 32.22 -18.13
C GLY A 222 8.65 31.11 -19.01
N ARG A 223 9.31 31.48 -20.12
CA ARG A 223 9.98 30.53 -21.03
C ARG A 223 11.45 30.23 -20.69
N ARG A 224 11.96 30.78 -19.59
CA ARG A 224 13.38 30.62 -19.22
C ARG A 224 13.62 29.24 -18.61
N LEU A 225 14.66 28.56 -19.09
CA LEU A 225 15.13 27.31 -18.47
C LEU A 225 16.01 27.58 -17.25
N TYR A 226 16.82 28.64 -17.29
CA TYR A 226 17.73 29.05 -16.23
C TYR A 226 17.59 30.56 -15.97
N ALA A 227 17.73 30.96 -14.71
CA ALA A 227 17.84 32.36 -14.32
C ALA A 227 18.76 32.49 -13.09
N PRO A 228 19.59 33.55 -12.99
CA PRO A 228 20.30 33.85 -11.76
C PRO A 228 19.31 33.99 -10.59
N LYS A 229 19.67 33.47 -9.41
CA LYS A 229 18.80 33.52 -8.22
C LYS A 229 18.44 34.95 -7.80
N ALA A 230 19.30 35.93 -8.11
CA ALA A 230 19.03 37.34 -7.87
C ALA A 230 17.91 37.91 -8.76
N ASP A 231 17.66 37.30 -9.92
CA ASP A 231 16.78 37.85 -10.96
C ASP A 231 15.37 37.28 -10.88
N VAL A 232 15.18 36.18 -10.15
CA VAL A 232 13.88 35.52 -10.00
C VAL A 232 13.63 35.23 -8.52
N LYS A 233 12.58 35.84 -7.99
CA LYS A 233 12.07 35.50 -6.67
C LYS A 233 11.38 34.14 -6.76
N TYR A 234 12.04 33.11 -6.26
CA TYR A 234 11.48 31.77 -6.18
C TYR A 234 10.47 31.73 -5.03
N GLU A 235 9.21 31.98 -5.35
CA GLU A 235 8.12 31.95 -4.38
C GLU A 235 7.47 30.57 -4.34
N MET A 236 7.16 30.13 -3.13
CA MET A 236 6.31 28.98 -2.90
C MET A 236 5.03 29.45 -2.21
N ARG A 237 3.90 28.91 -2.63
CA ARG A 237 2.62 29.14 -1.96
C ARG A 237 2.12 27.86 -1.29
N ARG A 238 1.35 28.02 -0.22
CA ARG A 238 0.68 26.88 0.41
C ARG A 238 -0.40 26.35 -0.51
N VAL A 239 -0.45 25.02 -0.61
CA VAL A 239 -1.47 24.29 -1.36
C VAL A 239 -1.98 23.15 -0.49
N LYS A 240 -3.25 22.82 -0.66
CA LYS A 240 -3.79 21.55 -0.17
C LYS A 240 -3.59 20.50 -1.25
N PHE A 241 -3.19 19.31 -0.86
CA PHE A 241 -3.01 18.21 -1.80
C PHE A 241 -3.80 16.98 -1.36
N THR A 242 -4.14 16.15 -2.34
CA THR A 242 -4.67 14.81 -2.13
C THR A 242 -3.79 13.82 -2.88
N ALA A 243 -3.34 12.78 -2.17
CA ALA A 243 -2.64 11.65 -2.73
C ALA A 243 -3.56 10.42 -2.77
N ILE A 244 -3.45 9.64 -3.83
CA ILE A 244 -4.20 8.41 -4.05
C ILE A 244 -3.26 7.20 -4.11
N PRO A 245 -3.75 5.96 -3.92
CA PRO A 245 -2.96 4.76 -4.14
C PRO A 245 -2.32 4.74 -5.53
N TYR A 246 -1.03 4.43 -5.61
CA TYR A 246 -0.29 4.39 -6.87
C TYR A 246 -0.95 3.48 -7.91
N TYR A 247 -1.52 2.33 -7.51
CA TYR A 247 -2.15 1.42 -8.48
C TYR A 247 -3.37 2.06 -9.19
N ALA A 248 -4.00 3.07 -8.58
CA ALA A 248 -5.25 3.68 -9.02
C ALA A 248 -5.07 4.89 -9.95
N TRP A 249 -3.84 5.39 -10.13
CA TRP A 249 -3.55 6.49 -11.05
C TRP A 249 -3.93 6.16 -12.51
N ALA A 250 -4.09 7.18 -13.36
CA ALA A 250 -4.40 7.07 -14.79
C ALA A 250 -5.72 6.32 -15.11
N ASN A 251 -6.69 6.40 -14.19
CA ASN A 251 -8.07 5.95 -14.40
C ASN A 251 -9.05 7.13 -14.59
N ARG A 252 -8.52 8.35 -14.71
CA ARG A 252 -9.27 9.61 -14.87
C ARG A 252 -8.65 10.41 -16.01
N GLU A 253 -8.32 11.67 -15.78
CA GLU A 253 -7.84 12.62 -16.79
C GLU A 253 -6.39 12.38 -17.24
N GLU A 254 -6.02 13.00 -18.36
CA GLU A 254 -4.67 12.99 -18.91
C GLU A 254 -3.69 13.94 -18.19
N ASP A 255 -3.64 13.83 -16.86
CA ASP A 255 -2.85 14.70 -15.98
C ASP A 255 -1.46 14.16 -15.57
N PRO A 256 -0.55 15.05 -15.13
CA PRO A 256 0.71 14.66 -14.53
C PRO A 256 0.54 13.85 -13.24
N MET A 257 1.52 12.98 -12.97
CA MET A 257 1.58 12.16 -11.76
C MET A 257 3.02 12.13 -11.22
N THR A 258 3.18 12.07 -9.89
CA THR A 258 4.47 11.75 -9.24
C THR A 258 4.28 10.95 -7.94
N VAL A 259 5.16 9.97 -7.72
CA VAL A 259 5.29 9.22 -6.45
C VAL A 259 6.25 9.91 -5.49
N TRP A 260 7.39 10.38 -6.01
CA TRP A 260 8.45 10.99 -5.21
C TRP A 260 8.30 12.51 -5.21
N ILE A 261 7.95 13.06 -4.05
CA ILE A 261 7.65 14.48 -3.83
C ILE A 261 8.89 15.12 -3.21
N LYS A 262 9.25 16.35 -3.60
CA LYS A 262 10.36 17.08 -2.96
C LYS A 262 10.06 17.26 -1.46
N SER A 263 11.05 17.11 -0.58
CA SER A 263 10.92 17.25 0.88
C SER A 263 11.87 18.32 1.41
N ILE A 264 11.43 19.09 2.41
CA ILE A 264 12.23 20.11 3.12
C ILE A 264 11.95 20.12 4.62
#